data_AF-A0A934TXI1-F1
#
_entry.id   AF-A0A934TXI1-F1
#
_cell.length_a   1.000
_cell.length_b   1.000
_cell.length_c   1.000
_cell.angle_alpha   90.00
_cell.angle_beta   90.00
_cell.angle_gamma   90.00
#
_symmetry.space_group_name_H-M   'P 1'
#
loop_
_entity.id
_entity.type
_entity.pdbx_description
1 polymer ?
#
loop_
_entity_poly.entity_id
_entity_poly.type
_entity_poly.pdbx_seq_one_letter_code
_entity_poly.pdbx_strand_id
1 'polypeptide(L)'
;MSTPHAHHAPIEGAADLADSLEASDDFQPAESPRYCPTSLLASFALLMAGHGRCVNTDMMLGDREYAMWQLACGRALDDDELQAIATRLFAYFDDPQHTGMAVTGTA
;
A
#
# COMPACT_ATOMS: atom_id res chain seq x y z
N MET A 1 42.70 35.84 14.80
CA MET A 1 42.74 35.75 16.28
C MET A 1 41.72 36.73 16.83
N SER A 2 41.06 36.32 17.92
CA SER A 2 40.22 37.12 18.85
C SER A 2 38.72 37.23 18.54
N THR A 3 37.95 36.38 19.22
CA THR A 3 36.60 36.69 19.73
C THR A 3 36.69 37.72 20.87
N PRO A 4 35.60 38.47 21.15
CA PRO A 4 34.86 38.22 22.41
C PRO A 4 33.33 38.38 22.22
N HIS A 5 32.49 37.46 22.71
CA HIS A 5 32.00 37.25 24.09
C HIS A 5 30.82 38.16 24.50
N ALA A 6 29.62 37.56 24.38
CA ALA A 6 28.42 37.64 25.21
C ALA A 6 28.03 38.96 25.93
N HIS A 7 26.78 39.39 25.69
CA HIS A 7 25.94 40.08 26.67
C HIS A 7 24.50 39.55 26.54
N HIS A 8 24.16 38.55 27.35
CA HIS A 8 23.29 38.68 28.51
C HIS A 8 21.80 38.63 28.15
N ALA A 9 21.25 37.41 28.17
CA ALA A 9 19.89 37.21 28.66
C ALA A 9 19.95 37.25 30.20
N PRO A 10 18.91 37.75 30.87
CA PRO A 10 18.06 36.76 31.53
C PRO A 10 16.56 37.18 31.59
N ILE A 11 15.70 36.15 31.65
CA ILE A 11 14.52 35.96 32.51
C ILE A 11 13.45 37.08 32.55
N GLU A 12 12.15 36.85 32.63
CA GLU A 12 11.30 35.71 32.94
C GLU A 12 9.88 36.19 32.58
N GLY A 13 9.09 35.32 31.96
CA GLY A 13 7.74 35.65 31.52
C GLY A 13 7.09 34.42 30.92
N ALA A 14 7.17 33.33 31.68
CA ALA A 14 6.54 32.07 31.38
C ALA A 14 5.02 32.19 31.45
N ALA A 15 4.38 31.31 30.67
CA ALA A 15 2.95 31.04 30.54
C ALA A 15 2.25 31.86 29.44
N ASP A 16 1.57 31.12 28.57
CA ASP A 16 0.81 31.59 27.39
C ASP A 16 1.75 31.95 26.23
N LEU A 17 2.38 30.99 25.55
CA LEU A 17 1.79 30.34 24.36
C LEU A 17 2.53 29.01 24.08
N ALA A 18 2.74 28.20 25.12
CA ALA A 18 3.23 26.82 25.00
C ALA A 18 2.14 25.84 24.51
N ASP A 19 1.06 26.36 23.93
CA ASP A 19 -0.05 25.59 23.37
C ASP A 19 -0.08 25.74 21.84
N SER A 20 1.07 25.49 21.22
CA SER A 20 1.13 25.09 19.81
C SER A 20 2.15 23.97 19.63
N LEU A 21 2.24 23.13 20.67
CA LEU A 21 2.75 21.77 20.61
C LEU A 21 1.59 20.84 20.24
N GLU A 22 0.93 21.08 19.12
CA GLU A 22 0.25 19.98 18.44
C GLU A 22 1.18 19.54 17.31
N ALA A 23 2.18 18.77 17.74
CA ALA A 23 2.77 17.75 16.93
C ALA A 23 1.67 16.74 16.55
N SER A 24 0.77 17.13 15.66
CA SER A 24 0.10 16.18 14.77
C SER A 24 0.97 16.04 13.52
N ASP A 25 2.22 15.66 13.73
CA ASP A 25 2.79 14.64 12.85
C ASP A 25 2.16 13.33 13.37
N ASP A 26 0.85 13.18 13.10
CA ASP A 26 0.26 11.87 13.06
C ASP A 26 1.00 11.20 11.91
N PHE A 27 2.12 10.58 12.28
CA PHE A 27 2.77 9.53 11.53
C PHE A 27 1.71 8.43 11.42
N GLN A 28 0.65 8.67 10.63
CA GLN A 28 -0.02 7.62 9.91
C GLN A 28 1.14 6.96 9.20
N PRO A 29 1.60 5.75 9.58
CA PRO A 29 2.56 5.04 8.77
C PRO A 29 1.90 4.99 7.40
N ALA A 30 2.51 5.72 6.46
CA ALA A 30 1.98 6.04 5.15
C ALA A 30 1.06 4.91 4.71
N GLU A 31 -0.24 5.22 4.53
CA GLU A 31 -1.15 4.35 3.79
C GLU A 31 -0.35 3.91 2.58
N SER A 32 0.14 2.67 2.62
CA SER A 32 1.21 2.22 1.73
C SER A 32 0.68 2.52 0.34
N PRO A 33 1.36 3.37 -0.46
CA PRO A 33 0.77 4.01 -1.64
C PRO A 33 0.03 2.93 -2.41
N ARG A 34 -1.31 2.92 -2.30
CA ARG A 34 -2.13 1.69 -2.46
C ARG A 34 -1.61 0.94 -3.65
N TYR A 35 -0.82 -0.11 -3.39
CA TYR A 35 0.02 -0.71 -4.41
C TYR A 35 -0.93 -1.23 -5.46
N CYS A 36 -1.09 -0.49 -6.56
CA CYS A 36 -2.09 -0.81 -7.54
C CYS A 36 -1.57 -2.08 -8.21
N PRO A 37 -2.22 -3.25 -8.00
CA PRO A 37 -1.68 -4.52 -8.45
C PRO A 37 -1.72 -4.62 -9.98
N THR A 38 -2.18 -3.59 -10.70
CA THR A 38 -2.35 -3.56 -12.16
C THR A 38 -1.08 -3.97 -12.91
N SER A 39 0.11 -3.51 -12.48
CA SER A 39 1.35 -3.94 -13.12
C SER A 39 1.63 -5.43 -12.88
N LEU A 40 1.32 -5.92 -11.68
CA LEU A 40 1.58 -7.29 -11.27
C LEU A 40 0.54 -8.27 -11.85
N LEU A 41 -0.70 -7.81 -12.02
CA LEU A 41 -1.78 -8.46 -12.76
C LEU A 41 -1.49 -8.52 -14.26
N ALA A 42 -0.92 -7.47 -14.84
CA ALA A 42 -0.50 -7.47 -16.23
C ALA A 42 0.62 -8.51 -16.46
N SER A 43 1.63 -8.57 -15.60
CA SER A 43 2.66 -9.61 -15.65
C SER A 43 2.08 -11.01 -15.50
N PHE A 44 1.16 -11.20 -14.55
CA PHE A 44 0.46 -12.48 -14.36
C PHE A 44 -0.31 -12.90 -15.62
N ALA A 45 -1.07 -11.99 -16.23
CA ALA A 45 -1.85 -12.25 -17.43
C ALA A 45 -0.95 -12.58 -18.63
N LEU A 46 0.21 -11.92 -18.76
CA LEU A 46 1.18 -12.19 -19.82
C LEU A 46 1.83 -13.57 -19.66
N LEU A 47 2.25 -13.95 -18.46
CA LEU A 47 2.82 -15.27 -18.19
C LEU A 47 1.79 -16.38 -18.42
N MET A 48 0.57 -16.21 -17.91
CA MET A 48 -0.54 -17.15 -18.17
C MET A 48 -0.87 -17.27 -19.66
N ALA A 49 -0.84 -16.17 -20.41
CA ALA A 49 -1.02 -16.19 -21.86
C ALA A 49 0.11 -16.96 -22.57
N GLY A 50 1.34 -16.89 -22.06
CA GLY A 50 2.47 -17.73 -22.49
C GLY A 50 2.20 -19.23 -22.34
N HIS A 51 1.42 -19.63 -21.33
CA HIS A 51 0.94 -21.01 -21.14
C HIS A 51 -0.38 -21.33 -21.87
N GLY A 52 -0.89 -20.42 -22.71
CA GLY A 52 -2.13 -20.61 -23.47
C GLY A 52 -3.42 -20.31 -22.69
N ARG A 53 -3.33 -19.66 -21.53
CA ARG A 53 -4.45 -19.28 -20.68
C ARG A 53 -4.57 -17.76 -20.60
N CYS A 54 -5.49 -17.15 -21.33
CA CYS A 54 -5.76 -15.72 -21.17
C CYS A 54 -6.58 -15.46 -19.91
N VAL A 55 -6.20 -14.42 -19.15
CA VAL A 55 -6.87 -14.02 -17.90
C VAL A 55 -7.42 -12.61 -18.04
N ASN A 56 -8.62 -12.35 -17.55
CA ASN A 56 -9.19 -11.01 -17.53
C ASN A 56 -8.87 -10.31 -16.21
N THR A 57 -7.94 -9.35 -16.25
CA THR A 57 -7.48 -8.61 -15.06
C THR A 57 -8.56 -7.69 -14.48
N ASP A 58 -9.47 -7.17 -15.31
CA ASP A 58 -10.63 -6.38 -14.86
C ASP A 58 -11.58 -7.25 -14.03
N MET A 59 -11.83 -8.47 -14.50
CA MET A 59 -12.64 -9.45 -13.77
C MET A 59 -11.96 -9.91 -12.47
N MET A 60 -10.62 -10.01 -12.43
CA MET A 60 -9.90 -10.28 -11.18
C MET A 60 -10.02 -9.13 -10.17
N LEU A 61 -10.07 -7.88 -10.63
CA LEU A 61 -10.24 -6.72 -9.75
C LEU A 61 -11.69 -6.57 -9.25
N GLY A 62 -12.67 -6.96 -10.06
CA GLY A 62 -14.09 -6.90 -9.72
C GLY A 62 -14.63 -8.11 -8.96
N ASP A 63 -14.01 -9.29 -9.11
CA ASP A 63 -14.46 -10.55 -8.52
C ASP A 63 -13.31 -11.29 -7.84
N ARG A 64 -13.36 -11.32 -6.50
CA ARG A 64 -12.32 -11.94 -5.67
C ARG A 64 -12.27 -13.45 -5.86
N GLU A 65 -13.40 -14.14 -6.01
CA GLU A 65 -13.41 -15.60 -6.17
C GLU A 65 -12.74 -16.00 -7.49
N TYR A 66 -13.06 -15.29 -8.57
CA TYR A 66 -12.41 -15.42 -9.86
C TYR A 66 -10.90 -15.16 -9.77
N ALA A 67 -10.50 -14.08 -9.08
CA ALA A 67 -9.09 -13.78 -8.86
C ALA A 67 -8.37 -14.94 -8.14
N MET A 68 -8.91 -15.40 -7.02
CA MET A 68 -8.31 -16.47 -6.21
C MET A 68 -8.22 -17.79 -6.98
N TRP A 69 -9.24 -18.13 -7.77
CA TRP A 69 -9.23 -19.31 -8.63
C TRP A 69 -8.16 -19.21 -9.72
N GLN A 70 -7.99 -18.04 -10.34
CA GLN A 70 -6.96 -17.84 -11.35
C GLN A 70 -5.55 -17.91 -10.75
N LEU A 71 -5.34 -17.36 -9.56
CA LEU A 71 -4.06 -17.47 -8.85
C LEU A 71 -3.72 -18.91 -8.47
N ALA A 72 -4.72 -19.70 -8.05
CA ALA A 72 -4.54 -21.13 -7.80
C ALA A 72 -4.18 -21.87 -9.10
N CYS A 73 -4.81 -21.53 -10.23
CA CYS A 73 -4.44 -22.08 -11.53
C CYS A 73 -3.00 -21.71 -11.93
N GLY A 74 -2.58 -20.46 -11.70
CA GLY A 74 -1.21 -20.01 -11.99
C GLY A 74 -0.17 -20.73 -11.14
N ARG A 75 -0.46 -20.99 -9.86
CA ARG A 75 0.43 -21.77 -8.99
C ARG A 75 0.55 -23.25 -9.37
N ALA A 76 -0.45 -23.80 -10.07
CA ALA A 76 -0.41 -25.17 -10.57
C ALA A 76 0.44 -25.32 -11.84
N LEU A 77 0.91 -24.22 -12.42
CA LEU A 77 1.84 -24.22 -13.55
C LEU A 77 3.29 -24.29 -13.00
N ASP A 78 4.14 -25.04 -13.71
CA ASP A 78 5.56 -25.25 -13.37
C ASP A 78 6.41 -24.02 -13.79
N ASP A 79 6.00 -22.84 -13.33
CA ASP A 79 6.66 -21.56 -13.62
C ASP A 79 6.90 -20.79 -12.31
N ASP A 80 8.17 -20.71 -11.90
CA ASP A 80 8.61 -20.10 -10.65
C ASP A 80 8.28 -18.59 -10.58
N GLU A 81 8.38 -17.89 -11.70
CA GLU A 81 8.09 -16.45 -11.77
C GLU A 81 6.59 -16.19 -11.59
N LEU A 82 5.76 -17.01 -12.26
CA LEU A 82 4.31 -16.99 -12.11
C LEU A 82 3.87 -17.34 -10.69
N GLN A 83 4.51 -18.32 -10.06
CA GLN A 83 4.23 -18.69 -8.66
C GLN A 83 4.57 -17.55 -7.68
N ALA A 84 5.68 -16.85 -7.90
CA ALA A 84 6.08 -15.70 -7.09
C ALA A 84 5.09 -14.53 -7.23
N ILE A 85 4.69 -14.22 -8.47
CA ILE A 85 3.68 -13.19 -8.77
C ILE A 85 2.33 -13.57 -8.18
N ALA A 86 1.89 -14.82 -8.37
CA ALA A 86 0.62 -15.29 -7.86
C ALA A 86 0.55 -15.21 -6.33
N THR A 87 1.67 -15.45 -5.65
CA THR A 87 1.75 -15.33 -4.18
C THR A 87 1.62 -13.88 -3.70
N ARG A 88 2.21 -12.92 -4.40
CA ARG A 88 2.03 -11.50 -4.08
C ARG A 88 0.60 -11.03 -4.32
N LEU A 89 -0.02 -11.46 -5.42
CA LEU A 89 -1.45 -11.16 -5.67
C LEU A 89 -2.34 -11.82 -4.62
N PHE A 90 -2.02 -13.03 -4.18
CA PHE A 90 -2.80 -13.71 -3.16
C PHE A 90 -2.88 -12.89 -1.88
N ALA A 91 -1.75 -12.35 -1.42
CA ALA A 91 -1.72 -11.46 -0.26
C ALA A 91 -2.54 -10.18 -0.48
N TYR A 92 -2.53 -9.62 -1.70
CA TYR A 92 -3.33 -8.45 -2.05
C TYR A 92 -4.84 -8.72 -1.99
N PHE A 93 -5.30 -9.84 -2.58
CA PHE A 93 -6.73 -10.19 -2.59
C PHE A 93 -7.19 -10.79 -1.26
N ASP A 94 -6.28 -11.34 -0.45
CA ASP A 94 -6.57 -11.84 0.89
C ASP A 94 -6.77 -10.71 1.91
N ASP A 95 -6.15 -9.55 1.68
CA ASP A 95 -6.29 -8.40 2.57
C ASP A 95 -7.74 -7.86 2.60
N PRO A 96 -8.40 -7.86 3.78
CA PRO A 96 -9.80 -7.44 3.90
C PRO A 96 -9.99 -5.92 3.72
N GLN A 97 -8.94 -5.12 3.82
CA GLN A 97 -8.98 -3.66 3.68
C GLN A 97 -9.08 -3.25 2.20
N HIS A 98 -8.64 -4.11 1.28
CA HIS A 98 -8.83 -3.93 -0.16
C HIS A 98 -10.19 -4.43 -0.68
N THR A 99 -10.86 -5.30 0.08
CA THR A 99 -12.23 -5.77 -0.18
C THR A 99 -13.30 -4.75 0.26
N GLY A 100 -12.91 -3.72 1.02
CA GLY A 100 -13.81 -2.98 1.89
C GLY A 100 -13.96 -1.48 1.67
N MET A 101 -13.83 -0.93 0.45
CA MET A 101 -14.49 0.36 0.15
C MET A 101 -15.95 0.12 -0.27
N ALA A 102 -16.71 -0.53 0.60
CA ALA A 102 -18.13 -0.28 0.65
C ALA A 102 -18.28 1.17 1.09
N VAL A 103 -18.65 2.03 0.15
CA VAL A 103 -19.12 3.40 0.37
C VAL A 103 -19.99 3.42 1.63
N THR A 104 -19.45 3.91 2.74
CA THR A 104 -20.27 4.33 3.87
C THR A 104 -20.98 5.59 3.41
N GLY A 105 -22.12 5.39 2.76
CA GLY A 105 -23.10 6.42 2.47
C GLY A 105 -23.44 7.10 3.78
N THR A 106 -23.00 8.35 3.91
CA THR A 106 -23.43 9.27 4.95
C THR A 106 -24.82 9.75 4.57
N ALA A 107 -25.81 9.40 5.38
CA ALA A 107 -27.17 9.93 5.32
C ALA A 107 -27.65 10.23 6.74
#